data_AF-A0A1H9U1I0-F1
#
_entry.id   AF-A0A1H9U1I0-F1
#
_cell.length_a   1.000
_cell.length_b   1.000
_cell.length_c   1.000
_cell.angle_alpha   90.00
_cell.angle_beta   90.00
_cell.angle_gamma   90.00
#
_symmetry.space_group_name_H-M   'P 1'
#
loop_
_entity.id
_entity.type
_entity.pdbx_description
1 polymer ?
#
loop_
_entity_poly.entity_id
_entity_poly.type
_entity_poly.pdbx_seq_one_letter_code
_entity_poly.pdbx_strand_id
1 'polypeptide(L)'
;MQCLAELVTTAAGLSFGDDVLRVHTDDEAAGPRAGDRVWPEWAPRIRPAGACVGFRTPLFLGAAETVENLEVVDEAVYWTVHGQLWAGVKDLPEGTPVSGVEIR
;
A
#
# COMPACT_ATOMS: atom_id res chain seq x y z
N MET A 1 -14.08 -9.04 -13.16
CA MET A 1 -12.85 -9.28 -12.38
C MET A 1 -11.94 -8.09 -12.64
N GLN A 2 -12.26 -6.95 -12.02
CA GLN A 2 -11.44 -5.73 -12.12
C GLN A 2 -10.38 -5.83 -11.04
N CYS A 3 -9.15 -5.86 -11.51
CA CYS A 3 -7.95 -6.30 -10.83
C CYS A 3 -7.58 -5.35 -9.68
N LEU A 4 -7.05 -5.91 -8.59
CA LEU A 4 -6.42 -5.17 -7.49
C LEU A 4 -5.30 -4.22 -7.94
N ALA A 5 -4.85 -4.29 -9.20
CA ALA A 5 -3.88 -3.38 -9.81
C ALA A 5 -4.26 -1.88 -9.75
N GLU A 6 -5.55 -1.52 -9.62
CA GLU A 6 -5.95 -0.11 -9.42
C GLU A 6 -6.04 0.30 -7.94
N LEU A 7 -5.87 -0.62 -7.00
CA LEU A 7 -6.06 -0.32 -5.59
C LEU A 7 -4.85 0.41 -4.97
N VAL A 8 -3.65 0.24 -5.52
CA VAL A 8 -2.41 0.88 -5.05
C VAL A 8 -2.22 2.27 -5.65
N THR A 9 -3.32 3.02 -5.86
CA THR A 9 -3.27 4.29 -6.56
C THR A 9 -3.44 5.43 -5.55
N THR A 10 -2.45 6.34 -5.53
CA THR A 10 -2.44 7.64 -4.85
C THR A 10 -2.34 7.64 -3.32
N ALA A 11 -1.27 7.08 -2.78
CA ALA A 11 -0.66 7.62 -1.57
C ALA A 11 0.87 7.58 -1.74
N ALA A 12 1.55 8.69 -1.42
CA ALA A 12 3.01 8.81 -1.36
C ALA A 12 3.85 8.89 -2.65
N GLY A 13 3.26 9.25 -3.80
CA GLY A 13 4.05 9.33 -5.05
C GLY A 13 4.45 7.95 -5.57
N LEU A 14 3.65 6.92 -5.30
CA LEU A 14 3.83 5.58 -5.85
C LEU A 14 2.53 5.09 -6.51
N SER A 15 2.66 4.29 -7.56
CA SER A 15 1.57 3.43 -8.05
C SER A 15 2.07 2.04 -8.38
N PHE A 16 1.28 1.00 -8.08
CA PHE A 16 1.60 -0.38 -8.39
C PHE A 16 0.47 -1.05 -9.19
N GLY A 17 0.82 -1.66 -10.32
CA GLY A 17 -0.11 -2.43 -11.16
C GLY A 17 0.62 -3.14 -12.30
N ASP A 18 0.09 -4.28 -12.76
CA ASP A 18 0.70 -5.15 -13.78
C ASP A 18 2.18 -5.48 -13.51
N ASP A 19 2.50 -5.89 -12.28
CA ASP A 19 3.87 -6.20 -11.82
C ASP A 19 4.86 -5.01 -11.90
N VAL A 20 4.38 -3.78 -12.08
CA VAL A 20 5.21 -2.57 -12.16
C VAL A 20 4.93 -1.63 -11.00
N LEU A 21 5.99 -1.28 -10.25
CA LEU A 21 6.01 -0.16 -9.32
C LEU A 21 6.50 1.10 -10.04
N ARG A 22 5.71 2.16 -10.01
CA ARG A 22 6.06 3.50 -10.53
C ARG A 22 6.30 4.45 -9.38
N VAL A 23 7.36 5.24 -9.49
CA VAL A 23 7.71 6.32 -8.55
C VAL A 23 7.48 7.65 -9.24
N HIS A 24 6.71 8.51 -8.59
CA HIS A 24 6.34 9.85 -9.05
C HIS A 24 7.16 10.89 -8.28
N THR A 25 7.61 11.93 -8.96
CA THR A 25 8.22 13.10 -8.32
C THR A 25 7.22 13.86 -7.44
N ASP A 26 7.70 14.72 -6.54
CA ASP A 26 6.82 15.58 -5.74
C ASP A 26 5.89 16.43 -6.60
N ASP A 27 6.33 16.92 -7.77
CA ASP A 27 5.48 17.68 -8.70
C ASP A 27 4.42 16.78 -9.38
N GLU A 28 4.78 15.53 -9.72
CA GLU A 28 3.87 14.53 -10.29
C GLU A 28 2.91 13.94 -9.23
N ALA A 29 3.29 13.98 -7.95
CA ALA A 29 2.46 13.60 -6.81
C ALA A 29 1.61 14.77 -6.29
N ALA A 30 2.10 16.02 -6.42
CA ALA A 30 1.41 17.26 -6.05
C ALA A 30 0.45 17.74 -7.14
N GLY A 31 0.69 17.37 -8.39
CA GLY A 31 -0.39 17.25 -9.35
C GLY A 31 -1.19 15.98 -9.02
N PRO A 32 -2.41 16.00 -8.44
CA PRO A 32 -3.40 17.08 -8.50
C PRO A 32 -4.32 17.21 -7.24
N ARG A 33 -4.44 18.40 -6.65
CA ARG A 33 -5.72 18.82 -6.02
C ARG A 33 -6.88 18.97 -7.04
N ALA A 34 -6.58 18.75 -8.33
CA ALA A 34 -7.52 18.66 -9.44
C ALA A 34 -8.00 17.23 -9.73
N GLY A 35 -7.52 16.19 -9.02
CA GLY A 35 -7.92 14.80 -9.26
C GLY A 35 -9.42 14.61 -9.16
N ASP A 36 -10.04 15.19 -8.14
CA ASP A 36 -11.50 15.18 -7.93
C ASP A 36 -12.29 15.92 -9.02
N ARG A 37 -11.65 16.87 -9.72
CA ARG A 37 -12.27 17.68 -10.78
C ARG A 37 -12.13 17.06 -12.17
N VAL A 38 -11.05 16.33 -12.39
CA VAL A 38 -10.74 15.66 -13.67
C VAL A 38 -11.27 14.22 -13.68
N TRP A 39 -11.34 13.59 -12.50
CA TRP A 39 -11.73 12.19 -12.29
C TRP A 39 -12.64 12.02 -11.06
N PRO A 40 -13.87 12.55 -11.11
CA PRO A 40 -14.80 12.51 -9.97
C PRO A 40 -15.14 11.09 -9.48
N GLU A 41 -15.02 10.08 -10.35
CA GLU A 41 -15.19 8.68 -9.99
C GLU A 41 -14.08 8.13 -9.06
N TRP A 42 -12.98 8.88 -8.89
CA TRP A 42 -11.86 8.55 -8.01
C TRP A 42 -11.89 9.28 -6.66
N ALA A 43 -12.73 10.31 -6.49
CA ALA A 43 -12.85 11.05 -5.23
C ALA A 43 -13.10 10.15 -3.99
N PRO A 44 -13.89 9.05 -4.07
CA PRO A 44 -14.04 8.13 -2.94
C PRO A 44 -12.77 7.31 -2.60
N ARG A 45 -11.78 7.30 -3.50
CA ARG A 45 -10.53 6.53 -3.40
C ARG A 45 -9.37 7.35 -2.84
N ILE A 46 -9.46 8.68 -2.85
CA ILE A 46 -8.46 9.55 -2.21
C ILE A 46 -8.42 9.29 -0.70
N ARG A 47 -7.23 9.30 -0.13
CA ARG A 47 -7.00 9.16 1.31
C ARG A 47 -6.42 10.45 1.88
N PRO A 48 -6.66 10.75 3.18
CA PRO A 48 -5.97 11.84 3.86
C PRO A 48 -4.45 11.68 3.72
N ALA A 49 -3.72 12.79 3.70
CA ALA A 49 -2.26 12.76 3.75
C ALA A 49 -1.79 11.98 5.00
N GLY A 50 -0.82 11.07 4.82
CA GLY A 50 -0.35 10.17 5.88
C GLY A 50 -1.19 8.92 6.07
N ALA A 51 -2.17 8.63 5.20
CA ALA A 51 -2.91 7.38 5.18
C ALA A 51 -2.84 6.70 3.81
N CYS A 52 -2.78 5.38 3.79
CA CYS A 52 -2.79 4.57 2.58
C CYS A 52 -3.84 3.45 2.65
N VAL A 53 -4.12 2.83 1.51
CA VAL A 53 -4.80 1.53 1.49
C VAL A 53 -3.73 0.45 1.54
N GLY A 54 -3.75 -0.34 2.60
CA GLY A 54 -2.77 -1.39 2.85
C GLY A 54 -3.44 -2.75 3.04
N PHE A 55 -2.66 -3.82 2.90
CA PHE A 55 -3.10 -5.15 3.28
C PHE A 55 -3.05 -5.32 4.80
N ARG A 56 -4.15 -5.79 5.41
CA ARG A 56 -4.20 -6.11 6.84
C ARG A 56 -3.24 -7.24 7.19
N THR A 57 -3.24 -8.30 6.39
CA THR A 57 -2.24 -9.37 6.44
C THR A 57 -1.35 -9.26 5.19
N PRO A 58 -0.03 -9.07 5.34
CA PRO A 58 0.87 -8.93 4.19
C PRO A 58 0.84 -10.14 3.25
N LEU A 59 0.82 -9.89 1.94
CA LEU A 59 0.79 -10.96 0.92
C LEU A 59 1.99 -11.90 1.00
N PHE A 60 3.17 -11.37 1.34
CA PHE A 60 4.39 -12.18 1.52
C PHE A 60 4.36 -13.11 2.74
N LEU A 61 3.31 -13.03 3.58
CA LEU A 61 3.01 -14.00 4.64
C LEU A 61 1.94 -15.02 4.23
N GLY A 62 1.63 -15.12 2.93
CA GLY A 62 0.66 -16.07 2.38
C GLY A 62 -0.79 -15.61 2.45
N ALA A 63 -1.03 -14.30 2.65
CA ALA A 63 -2.38 -13.75 2.68
C ALA A 63 -3.03 -13.71 1.28
N ALA A 64 -4.37 -13.70 1.26
CA ALA A 64 -5.13 -13.58 0.02
C ALA A 64 -5.18 -12.12 -0.47
N GLU A 65 -5.07 -11.95 -1.78
CA GLU A 65 -5.20 -10.67 -2.48
C GLU A 65 -6.69 -10.35 -2.71
N THR A 66 -7.41 -9.97 -1.64
CA THR A 66 -8.85 -9.67 -1.70
C THR A 66 -9.20 -8.34 -1.07
N VAL A 67 -10.38 -7.81 -1.40
CA VAL A 67 -10.87 -6.52 -0.88
C VAL A 67 -11.05 -6.56 0.64
N GLU A 68 -11.41 -7.72 1.19
CA GLU A 68 -11.60 -7.95 2.61
C GLU A 68 -10.28 -7.91 3.39
N ASN A 69 -9.16 -8.14 2.72
CA ASN A 69 -7.82 -8.01 3.30
C ASN A 69 -7.27 -6.58 3.20
N LEU A 70 -8.06 -5.61 2.74
CA LEU A 70 -7.65 -4.22 2.64
C LEU A 70 -8.16 -3.40 3.82
N GLU A 71 -7.36 -2.42 4.21
CA GLU A 71 -7.77 -1.42 5.18
C GLU A 71 -7.16 -0.06 4.87
N VAL A 72 -7.81 0.99 5.38
CA VAL A 72 -7.21 2.31 5.44
C VAL A 72 -6.40 2.37 6.72
N VAL A 73 -5.11 2.68 6.59
CA VAL A 73 -4.12 2.62 7.67
C VAL A 73 -3.19 3.82 7.58
N ASP A 74 -2.62 4.22 8.71
CA ASP A 74 -1.55 5.22 8.74
C ASP A 74 -0.36 4.72 7.92
N GLU A 75 0.08 5.56 6.99
CA GLU A 75 1.10 5.24 6.00
C GLU A 75 2.45 4.93 6.66
N ALA A 76 2.85 5.74 7.64
CA ALA A 76 4.12 5.55 8.33
C ALA A 76 4.13 4.24 9.13
N VAL A 77 3.01 3.93 9.79
CA VAL A 77 2.83 2.65 10.49
C VAL A 77 2.86 1.48 9.49
N TYR A 78 2.13 1.58 8.38
CA TYR A 78 2.04 0.53 7.37
C TYR A 78 3.41 0.13 6.85
N TRP A 79 4.17 1.10 6.34
CA TRP A 79 5.49 0.85 5.76
C TRP A 79 6.53 0.43 6.79
N THR A 80 6.51 1.02 7.99
CA THR A 80 7.45 0.67 9.06
C THR A 80 7.27 -0.77 9.51
N VAL A 81 6.03 -1.19 9.74
CA VAL A 81 5.71 -2.56 10.16
C VAL A 81 5.95 -3.55 9.02
N HIS A 82 5.46 -3.28 7.81
CA HIS A 82 5.64 -4.18 6.66
C HIS A 82 7.12 -4.34 6.27
N GLY A 83 7.90 -3.26 6.35
CA GLY A 83 9.34 -3.30 6.11
C GLY A 83 10.08 -4.16 7.13
N GLN A 84 9.77 -4.03 8.42
CA GLN A 84 10.34 -4.88 9.46
C GLN A 84 9.96 -6.35 9.29
N LEU A 85 8.69 -6.62 9.00
CA LEU A 85 8.19 -7.97 8.73
C LEU A 85 8.94 -8.59 7.55
N TRP A 86 8.98 -7.91 6.41
CA TRP A 86 9.65 -8.39 5.21
C TRP A 86 11.14 -8.66 5.45
N ALA A 87 11.85 -7.72 6.07
CA ALA A 87 13.27 -7.88 6.40
C ALA A 87 13.52 -9.10 7.32
N GLY A 88 12.59 -9.38 8.23
CA GLY A 88 12.67 -10.51 9.15
C GLY A 88 12.34 -11.87 8.53
N VAL A 89 11.60 -11.95 7.42
CA VAL A 89 11.13 -13.24 6.86
C VAL A 89 11.65 -13.59 5.47
N LYS A 90 12.12 -12.61 4.67
CA LYS A 90 12.41 -12.80 3.24
C LYS A 90 13.44 -13.89 2.91
N ASP A 91 14.33 -14.22 3.84
CA ASP A 91 15.40 -15.20 3.68
C ASP A 91 15.19 -16.46 4.55
N LEU A 92 13.99 -16.63 5.12
CA LEU A 92 13.68 -17.73 6.02
C LEU A 92 12.73 -18.74 5.37
N PRO A 93 12.76 -20.02 5.79
CA PRO A 93 11.77 -21.00 5.36
C PRO A 93 10.35 -20.58 5.74
N GLU A 94 9.37 -21.01 4.95
CA GLU A 94 7.96 -20.89 5.29
C GLU A 94 7.66 -21.49 6.67
N GLY A 95 6.75 -20.86 7.42
CA GLY A 95 6.38 -21.28 8.77
C GLY A 95 7.33 -20.80 9.88
N THR A 96 8.39 -20.06 9.55
CA THR A 96 9.26 -19.45 10.56
C THR A 96 8.49 -18.44 11.43
N PRO A 97 8.52 -18.54 12.77
CA PRO A 97 7.86 -17.58 13.64
C PRO A 97 8.43 -16.17 13.50
N VAL A 98 7.54 -15.18 13.38
CA VAL A 98 7.89 -13.77 13.34
C VAL A 98 8.01 -13.21 14.77
N SER A 99 9.05 -12.42 15.04
CA SER A 99 9.24 -11.74 16.33
C SER A 99 10.01 -10.42 16.15
N GLY A 100 10.06 -9.57 17.17
CA GLY A 100 10.89 -8.35 17.17
C GLY A 100 10.35 -7.19 16.33
N VAL A 101 9.05 -7.16 16.06
CA VAL A 101 8.39 -6.05 15.37
C VAL A 101 8.03 -4.96 16.38
N GLU A 102 8.47 -3.73 16.14
CA GLU A 102 8.21 -2.59 17.03
C GLU A 102 7.60 -1.41 16.26
N ILE A 103 6.66 -0.70 16.92
CA ILE A 103 6.15 0.60 16.47
C ILE A 103 6.89 1.65 17.29
N ARG A 104 7.68 2.51 16.63
CA ARG A 104 8.49 3.56 17.27
C ARG A 104 8.06 4.93 16.78
#